data_AF-A0A6G3MJK3-F1
#
_entry.id   AF-A0A6G3MJK3-F1
#
_cell.length_a   1.000
_cell.length_b   1.000
_cell.length_c   1.000
_cell.angle_alpha   90.00
_cell.angle_beta   90.00
_cell.angle_gamma   90.00
#
_symmetry.space_group_name_H-M   'P 1'
#
loop_
_entity.id
_entity.type
_entity.pdbx_description
1 polymer ?
#
loop_
_entity_poly.entity_id
_entity_poly.type
_entity_poly.pdbx_seq_one_letter_code
_entity_poly.pdbx_strand_id
1 'polypeptide(L)'
;KKQIKLRTIVYENLKDENGNPVIEVEKMESLGFPYKPFCMNYSQIFGLLAIGTEIGKIVVYEYIILLFSIGAPGFLLIGDLMDNQLKVIHIEFIRIKKKIITICKKNSTYCIMIWKFDESNKISKIELEQINEIDNNMYII
;
A
#
# COMPACT_ATOMS: atom_id res chain seq x y z
N LYS A 1 -16.45 -19.88 -29.64
CA LYS A 1 -15.35 -20.63 -28.98
C LYS A 1 -14.65 -19.67 -28.01
N LYS A 2 -14.70 -19.91 -26.70
CA LYS A 2 -14.08 -19.05 -25.67
C LYS A 2 -12.57 -19.37 -25.62
N GLN A 3 -11.70 -18.40 -25.91
CA GLN A 3 -10.26 -18.58 -25.73
C GLN A 3 -9.97 -18.65 -24.22
N ILE A 4 -9.55 -19.82 -23.75
CA ILE A 4 -9.02 -19.99 -22.41
C ILE A 4 -7.57 -19.46 -22.47
N LYS A 5 -7.34 -18.26 -21.92
CA LYS A 5 -5.98 -17.75 -21.70
C LYS A 5 -5.33 -18.66 -20.65
N LEU A 6 -4.36 -19.47 -21.07
CA LEU A 6 -3.45 -20.17 -20.17
C LEU A 6 -2.67 -19.12 -19.37
N ARG A 7 -2.97 -18.97 -18.08
CA ARG A 7 -2.13 -18.20 -17.15
C ARG A 7 -0.88 -19.03 -16.88
N THR A 8 0.29 -18.50 -17.22
CA THR A 8 1.57 -19.08 -16.80
C THR A 8 1.80 -18.66 -15.34
N ILE A 9 1.85 -19.62 -14.44
CA ILE A 9 2.13 -19.40 -13.03
C ILE A 9 3.66 -19.49 -12.86
N VAL A 10 4.27 -18.44 -12.32
CA VAL A 10 5.72 -18.39 -12.07
C VAL A 10 5.93 -18.64 -10.59
N TYR A 11 6.72 -19.66 -10.25
CA TYR A 11 7.09 -19.98 -8.87
C TYR A 11 8.50 -19.45 -8.58
N GLU A 12 8.64 -18.73 -7.47
CA GLU A 12 9.92 -18.33 -6.92
C GLU A 12 10.14 -19.06 -5.60
N ASN A 13 11.35 -19.55 -5.34
CA ASN A 13 11.65 -20.30 -4.13
C ASN A 13 12.53 -19.46 -3.19
N LEU A 14 12.05 -19.24 -1.98
CA LEU A 14 12.90 -18.81 -0.87
C LEU A 14 13.75 -20.02 -0.45
N LYS A 15 15.08 -19.86 -0.52
CA LYS A 15 16.04 -20.92 -0.23
C LYS A 15 16.69 -20.71 1.13
N ASP A 16 17.01 -21.79 1.82
CA ASP A 16 17.85 -21.77 3.02
C ASP A 16 19.32 -21.44 2.67
N GLU A 17 20.17 -21.36 3.69
CA GLU A 17 21.61 -21.16 3.56
C GLU A 17 22.33 -22.25 2.74
N ASN A 18 21.71 -23.42 2.57
CA ASN A 18 22.22 -24.54 1.79
C ASN A 18 21.65 -24.58 0.36
N GLY A 19 20.77 -23.63 0.01
CA GLY A 19 20.14 -23.55 -1.31
C GLY A 19 18.88 -24.42 -1.49
N ASN A 20 18.36 -25.05 -0.43
CA ASN A 20 17.14 -25.85 -0.48
C ASN A 20 15.90 -24.96 -0.40
N PRO A 21 14.84 -25.21 -1.19
CA PRO A 21 13.61 -24.43 -1.12
C PRO A 21 12.90 -24.66 0.21
N VAL A 22 12.61 -23.59 0.94
CA VAL A 22 11.88 -23.58 2.22
C VAL A 22 10.43 -23.14 2.04
N ILE A 23 10.21 -22.20 1.12
CA ILE A 23 8.87 -21.69 0.78
C ILE A 23 8.78 -21.59 -0.74
N GLU A 24 7.76 -22.24 -1.30
CA GLU A 24 7.33 -22.02 -2.68
C GLU A 24 6.41 -20.80 -2.72
N VAL A 25 6.86 -19.75 -3.39
CA VAL A 25 6.10 -18.51 -3.57
C VAL A 25 5.49 -18.53 -4.96
N GLU A 26 4.17 -18.66 -5.01
CA GLU A 26 3.44 -18.46 -6.25
C GLU A 26 3.35 -16.97 -6.57
N LYS A 27 3.99 -16.53 -7.66
CA LYS A 27 3.81 -15.16 -8.14
C LYS A 27 2.41 -15.00 -8.72
N MET A 28 1.53 -14.38 -7.95
CA MET A 28 0.13 -14.21 -8.35
C MET A 28 -0.03 -13.25 -9.52
N GLU A 29 0.51 -12.02 -9.44
CA GLU A 29 0.45 -11.03 -10.51
C GLU A 29 1.65 -10.05 -10.45
N SER A 30 1.92 -9.37 -11.58
CA SER A 30 2.88 -8.26 -11.65
C SER A 30 2.15 -7.01 -12.07
N LEU A 31 2.09 -6.02 -11.19
CA LEU A 31 1.42 -4.75 -11.46
C LEU A 31 2.48 -3.68 -11.68
N GLY A 32 2.39 -3.00 -12.82
CA GLY A 32 3.24 -1.85 -13.10
C GLY A 32 2.91 -0.73 -12.12
N PHE A 33 3.94 -0.10 -11.56
CA PHE A 33 3.76 1.08 -10.72
C PHE A 33 4.02 2.34 -11.53
N PRO A 34 3.08 3.30 -11.57
CA PRO A 34 3.27 4.52 -12.35
C PRO A 34 4.42 5.39 -11.83
N TYR A 35 4.83 5.21 -10.57
CA TYR A 35 5.88 5.97 -9.92
C TYR A 35 6.71 5.06 -9.00
N LYS A 36 7.92 5.48 -8.65
CA LYS A 36 8.80 4.67 -7.79
C LYS A 36 8.17 4.50 -6.39
N PRO A 37 7.92 3.26 -5.94
CA PRO A 37 7.44 2.99 -4.59
C PRO A 37 8.52 3.33 -3.57
N PHE A 38 8.12 3.78 -2.39
CA PHE A 38 9.00 4.12 -1.29
C PHE A 38 8.68 3.35 -0.02
N CYS A 39 7.40 3.24 0.33
CA CYS A 39 6.94 2.46 1.48
C CYS A 39 5.67 1.69 1.13
N MET A 40 5.37 0.66 1.91
CA MET A 40 4.14 -0.11 1.80
C MET A 40 3.68 -0.59 3.17
N ASN A 41 2.39 -0.80 3.31
CA ASN A 41 1.79 -1.45 4.47
C ASN A 41 0.63 -2.33 3.99
N TYR A 42 0.45 -3.49 4.63
CA TYR A 42 -0.62 -4.43 4.35
C TYR A 42 -1.50 -4.61 5.58
N SER A 43 -2.81 -4.43 5.40
CA SER A 43 -3.79 -4.75 6.43
C SER A 43 -4.51 -6.04 6.07
N GLN A 44 -4.22 -7.11 6.80
CA GLN A 44 -4.94 -8.39 6.67
C GLN A 44 -6.42 -8.25 7.00
N ILE A 45 -6.75 -7.39 7.97
CA ILE A 45 -8.14 -7.16 8.42
C ILE A 45 -8.97 -6.55 7.29
N PHE A 46 -8.39 -5.63 6.54
CA PHE A 46 -9.06 -5.00 5.39
C PHE A 46 -8.82 -5.74 4.07
N GLY A 47 -7.87 -6.67 4.03
CA GLY A 47 -7.38 -7.26 2.78
C GLY A 47 -6.77 -6.21 1.84
N LEU A 48 -6.16 -5.14 2.37
CA LEU A 48 -5.67 -4.02 1.56
C LEU A 48 -4.15 -3.91 1.63
N LEU A 49 -3.51 -3.75 0.48
CA LEU A 49 -2.11 -3.35 0.35
C LEU A 49 -2.05 -1.90 -0.10
N ALA A 50 -1.50 -1.03 0.73
CA ALA A 50 -1.25 0.36 0.39
C ALA A 50 0.24 0.58 0.12
N ILE A 51 0.55 1.31 -0.95
CA ILE A 51 1.91 1.58 -1.38
C ILE A 51 2.04 3.08 -1.63
N GLY A 52 3.00 3.69 -0.95
CA GLY A 52 3.33 5.10 -1.03
C GLY A 52 4.53 5.30 -1.95
N THR A 53 4.53 6.42 -2.69
CA THR A 53 5.55 6.70 -3.71
C THR A 53 6.44 7.87 -3.32
N GLU A 54 7.58 8.00 -4.01
CA GLU A 54 8.52 9.11 -3.80
C GLU A 54 7.93 10.48 -4.14
N ILE A 55 6.82 10.53 -4.87
CA ILE A 55 6.17 11.76 -5.35
C ILE A 55 4.81 12.04 -4.70
N GLY A 56 4.47 11.33 -3.61
CA GLY A 56 3.26 11.66 -2.85
C GLY A 56 1.99 11.03 -3.35
N LYS A 57 2.09 9.99 -4.16
CA LYS A 57 0.92 9.18 -4.50
C LYS A 57 0.83 7.97 -3.61
N ILE A 58 -0.39 7.59 -3.27
CA ILE A 58 -0.72 6.33 -2.64
C ILE A 58 -1.54 5.50 -3.63
N VAL A 59 -1.19 4.24 -3.77
CA VAL A 59 -1.99 3.27 -4.53
C VAL A 59 -2.42 2.18 -3.56
N VAL A 60 -3.69 1.81 -3.62
CA VAL A 60 -4.27 0.79 -2.74
C VAL A 60 -4.83 -0.35 -3.59
N TYR A 61 -4.35 -1.55 -3.31
CA TYR A 61 -4.80 -2.80 -3.92
C TYR A 61 -5.67 -3.56 -2.92
N GLU A 62 -6.77 -4.10 -3.43
CA GLU A 62 -7.63 -5.00 -2.69
C GLU A 62 -7.25 -6.44 -3.01
N TYR A 63 -6.90 -7.18 -1.96
CA TYR A 63 -6.68 -8.62 -2.00
C TYR A 63 -7.85 -9.30 -1.31
N ILE A 64 -8.64 -10.03 -2.09
CA ILE A 64 -9.71 -10.86 -1.55
C ILE A 64 -9.05 -12.09 -0.91
N ILE A 65 -8.97 -12.12 0.42
CA ILE A 65 -8.55 -13.34 1.13
C ILE A 65 -9.77 -14.25 1.22
N LEU A 66 -9.83 -15.27 0.38
CA LEU A 66 -10.73 -16.41 0.59
C LEU A 66 -10.01 -17.40 1.52
N LEU A 67 -10.78 -18.11 2.36
CA LEU A 67 -10.29 -19.05 3.38
C LEU A 67 -9.21 -20.05 2.92
N PHE A 68 -9.04 -20.26 1.60
CA PHE A 68 -8.06 -21.17 1.01
C PHE A 68 -7.32 -20.59 -0.21
N SER A 69 -7.48 -19.30 -0.52
CA SER A 69 -6.77 -18.67 -1.64
C SER A 69 -6.77 -17.15 -1.52
N ILE A 70 -5.63 -16.51 -1.85
CA ILE A 70 -5.59 -15.07 -2.08
C ILE A 70 -6.08 -14.86 -3.51
N GLY A 71 -7.21 -14.18 -3.66
CA GLY A 71 -7.77 -13.77 -4.95
C GLY A 71 -6.85 -12.78 -5.66
N ALA A 72 -7.00 -12.67 -6.98
CA ALA A 72 -6.23 -11.72 -7.79
C ALA A 72 -6.39 -10.29 -7.24
N PRO A 73 -5.31 -9.49 -7.21
CA PRO A 73 -5.40 -8.12 -6.74
C PRO A 73 -6.39 -7.32 -7.60
N GLY A 74 -7.46 -6.84 -6.97
CA GLY A 74 -8.31 -5.80 -7.51
C GLY A 74 -7.60 -4.46 -7.37
N PHE A 75 -7.47 -3.70 -8.45
CA PHE A 75 -6.99 -2.33 -8.35
C PHE A 75 -8.10 -1.47 -7.76
N LEU A 76 -7.91 -0.92 -6.56
CA LEU A 76 -8.98 -0.22 -5.88
C LEU A 76 -8.85 1.31 -6.02
N LEU A 77 -7.67 1.92 -5.82
CA LEU A 77 -7.54 3.40 -5.90
C LEU A 77 -6.11 3.92 -6.19
N ILE A 78 -6.05 5.13 -6.80
CA ILE A 78 -4.91 6.06 -6.73
C ILE A 78 -5.36 7.31 -5.96
N GLY A 79 -4.78 7.55 -4.79
CA GLY A 79 -4.84 8.86 -4.13
C GLY A 79 -3.67 9.72 -4.59
N ASP A 80 -3.95 10.94 -5.06
CA ASP A 80 -2.92 11.90 -5.47
C ASP A 80 -2.87 13.06 -4.47
N LEU A 81 -1.71 13.29 -3.86
CA LEU A 81 -1.52 14.44 -2.96
C LEU A 81 -1.48 15.78 -3.72
N MET A 82 -1.41 15.76 -5.06
CA MET A 82 -1.29 16.91 -5.97
C MET A 82 -0.01 17.74 -5.81
N ASP A 83 0.95 17.30 -5.00
CA ASP A 83 2.27 17.91 -4.85
C ASP A 83 3.35 16.85 -5.08
N ASN A 84 3.97 16.92 -6.25
CA ASN A 84 4.98 15.96 -6.73
C ASN A 84 6.26 15.94 -5.87
N GLN A 85 6.37 16.77 -4.83
CA GLN A 85 7.53 16.85 -3.94
C GLN A 85 7.29 16.24 -2.55
N LEU A 86 6.10 15.71 -2.27
CA LEU A 86 5.78 15.10 -0.97
C LEU A 86 6.06 13.59 -0.99
N LYS A 87 7.21 13.12 -0.52
CA LYS A 87 7.48 11.67 -0.44
C LYS A 87 6.62 11.02 0.66
N VAL A 88 5.88 9.95 0.36
CA VAL A 88 5.20 9.15 1.39
C VAL A 88 6.22 8.26 2.07
N ILE A 89 6.45 8.42 3.38
CA ILE A 89 7.48 7.68 4.13
C ILE A 89 6.92 6.62 5.07
N HIS A 90 5.64 6.76 5.46
CA HIS A 90 4.96 5.82 6.34
C HIS A 90 3.48 5.74 5.98
N ILE A 91 2.89 4.57 6.18
CA ILE A 91 1.48 4.25 5.92
C ILE A 91 1.00 3.42 7.09
N GLU A 92 -0.16 3.75 7.65
CA GLU A 92 -0.80 2.99 8.72
C GLU A 92 -2.31 2.87 8.50
N PHE A 93 -2.88 1.70 8.78
CA PHE A 93 -4.31 1.45 8.64
C PHE A 93 -5.03 1.56 10.00
N ILE A 94 -5.93 2.53 10.13
CA ILE A 94 -6.73 2.68 11.34
C ILE A 94 -8.04 1.91 11.21
N ARG A 95 -8.08 0.76 11.88
CA ARG A 95 -9.19 -0.19 11.87
C ARG A 95 -10.55 0.44 12.17
N ILE A 96 -10.66 1.12 13.31
CA ILE A 96 -11.93 1.57 13.88
C ILE A 96 -12.61 2.64 13.01
N LYS A 97 -11.82 3.42 12.27
CA LYS A 97 -12.32 4.59 11.54
C LYS A 97 -12.36 4.41 10.02
N LYS A 98 -11.98 3.24 9.50
CA LYS A 98 -11.75 3.03 8.05
C LYS A 98 -10.92 4.17 7.46
N LYS A 99 -9.71 4.34 8.01
CA LYS A 99 -8.76 5.37 7.55
C LYS A 99 -7.42 4.77 7.22
N ILE A 100 -6.71 5.41 6.30
CA ILE A 100 -5.26 5.29 6.19
C ILE A 100 -4.65 6.59 6.70
N ILE A 101 -3.62 6.51 7.52
CA ILE A 101 -2.75 7.64 7.83
C ILE A 101 -1.47 7.47 7.03
N THR A 102 -0.99 8.55 6.43
CA THR A 102 0.35 8.60 5.88
C THR A 102 1.15 9.74 6.45
N ILE A 103 2.42 9.48 6.77
CA ILE A 103 3.39 10.53 7.02
C ILE A 103 4.10 10.79 5.70
N CYS A 104 4.11 12.05 5.28
CA CYS A 104 4.84 12.48 4.10
C CYS A 104 5.93 13.48 4.47
N LYS A 105 6.96 13.55 3.64
CA LYS A 105 8.12 14.41 3.83
C LYS A 105 8.34 15.26 2.58
N LYS A 106 8.49 16.57 2.78
CA LYS A 106 8.94 17.53 1.76
C LYS A 106 10.12 18.30 2.33
N ASN A 107 11.30 18.10 1.77
CA ASN A 107 12.55 18.64 2.31
C ASN A 107 12.74 18.29 3.79
N SER A 108 12.70 19.28 4.68
CA SER A 108 12.81 19.10 6.15
C SER A 108 11.47 19.07 6.87
N THR A 109 10.36 19.23 6.15
CA THR A 109 9.01 19.31 6.74
C THR A 109 8.30 17.96 6.64
N TYR A 110 7.58 17.59 7.71
CA TYR A 110 6.71 16.44 7.74
C TYR A 110 5.24 16.89 7.71
N CYS A 111 4.39 16.11 7.06
CA CYS A 111 2.95 16.31 7.14
C CYS A 111 2.25 14.98 7.39
N ILE A 112 1.18 15.03 8.15
CA ILE A 112 0.28 13.90 8.36
C ILE A 112 -0.91 14.08 7.43
N MET A 113 -1.20 13.02 6.70
CA MET A 113 -2.30 12.94 5.74
C MET A 113 -3.24 11.84 6.15
N ILE A 114 -4.52 12.18 6.23
CA ILE A 114 -5.58 11.24 6.57
C ILE A 114 -6.42 10.96 5.33
N TRP A 115 -6.54 9.69 5.00
CA TRP A 115 -7.32 9.18 3.88
C TRP A 115 -8.53 8.46 4.46
N LYS A 116 -9.75 8.89 4.12
CA LYS A 116 -10.99 8.23 4.56
C LYS A 116 -11.54 7.39 3.42
N PHE A 117 -11.92 6.15 3.71
CA PHE A 117 -12.70 5.34 2.78
C PHE A 117 -14.17 5.75 2.84
N ASP A 118 -14.79 5.99 1.69
CA ASP A 118 -16.25 6.10 1.60
C ASP A 118 -16.92 4.72 1.59
N GLU A 119 -18.26 4.70 1.56
CA GLU A 119 -19.04 3.45 1.55
C GLU A 119 -18.81 2.59 0.30
N SER A 120 -18.29 3.19 -0.78
CA SER A 120 -17.86 2.50 -2.00
C SER A 120 -16.37 2.17 -2.01
N ASN A 121 -15.71 2.23 -0.84
CA ASN A 121 -14.28 2.10 -0.63
C ASN A 121 -13.42 3.11 -1.42
N LYS A 122 -13.99 4.18 -1.97
CA LYS A 122 -13.19 5.23 -2.61
C LYS A 122 -12.55 6.10 -1.55
N ILE A 123 -11.29 6.46 -1.78
CA ILE A 123 -10.55 7.32 -0.88
C ILE A 123 -10.92 8.78 -1.18
N SER A 124 -11.45 9.46 -0.17
CA SER A 124 -11.57 10.93 -0.18
C SER A 124 -10.41 11.53 0.62
N LYS A 125 -9.70 12.49 0.01
CA LYS A 125 -8.63 13.26 0.66
C LYS A 125 -9.30 14.18 1.67
N ILE A 126 -9.09 13.93 2.96
CA ILE A 126 -9.70 14.77 4.00
C ILE A 126 -8.66 14.99 5.10
N GLU A 127 -8.12 16.23 5.08
CA GLU A 127 -7.24 16.86 6.08
C GLU A 127 -5.72 16.62 5.87
N LEU A 128 -5.01 17.73 5.67
CA LEU A 128 -3.56 17.87 5.73
C LEU A 128 -3.26 18.62 7.03
N GLU A 129 -2.58 17.96 7.96
CA GLU A 129 -1.98 18.65 9.11
C GLU A 129 -0.48 18.79 8.86
N GLN A 130 -0.02 20.03 8.71
CA GLN A 130 1.40 20.34 8.64
C GLN A 130 1.97 20.34 10.04
N ILE A 131 3.02 19.55 10.26
CA ILE A 131 3.77 19.55 11.51
C ILE A 131 5.13 20.19 11.21
N ASN A 132 5.29 21.44 11.63
CA ASN A 132 6.58 22.10 11.61
C ASN A 132 7.39 21.57 12.79
N GLU A 133 8.46 20.82 12.46
CA GLU A 133 9.39 20.18 13.38
C GLU A 133 8.78 19.12 14.31
N ILE A 134 9.33 17.90 14.23
CA ILE A 134 9.15 16.89 15.26
C ILE A 134 10.01 17.35 16.43
N ASP A 135 9.44 18.12 17.35
CA ASP A 135 10.01 18.24 18.69
C ASP A 135 10.17 16.81 19.22
N ASN A 136 11.36 16.46 19.73
CA ASN A 136 11.77 15.08 20.10
C ASN A 136 10.90 14.41 21.21
N ASN A 137 9.73 14.97 21.53
CA ASN A 137 8.84 14.56 22.61
C ASN A 137 7.49 13.97 22.14
N MET A 138 7.25 13.74 20.84
CA MET A 138 6.01 13.07 20.42
C MET A 138 6.12 11.55 20.52
N TYR A 139 5.56 11.00 21.60
CA TYR A 139 5.16 9.61 21.68
C TYR A 139 3.99 9.38 20.72
N ILE A 140 4.18 8.47 19.76
CA ILE A 140 3.08 7.93 18.95
C ILE A 140 2.31 6.97 19.87
N ILE A 141 1.06 7.33 20.19
CA ILE A 141 0.09 6.50 20.93
C ILE A 141 -0.56 5.50 19.97
#